data_AF-A0A7S2H5Y5-F1
#
_entry.id   AF-A0A7S2H5Y5-F1
#
_cell.length_a   1.000
_cell.length_b   1.000
_cell.length_c   1.000
_cell.angle_alpha   90.00
_cell.angle_beta   90.00
_cell.angle_gamma   90.00
#
_symmetry.space_group_name_H-M   'P 1'
#
loop_
_entity.id
_entity.type
_entity.pdbx_description
1 polymer ?
#
loop_
_entity_poly.entity_id
_entity_poly.type
_entity_poly.pdbx_seq_one_letter_code
_entity_poly.pdbx_strand_id
1 'polypeptide(L)'
;ASVDSRAMIDTKQGEIDATETRLADRQQELEAANGEHDAAQKDYQSLCAGVKADEEDGDESSSTLTEQLSLAKEQASTSEARQKQAIMRSKHLEKTLKEVRRDCKAAEKEASGLRSEHAQSEKVLARLNGKMEGLDFDGEQLERLHEERKEAEAMTEEIRPRVERLTAELEGRLSFDYRTPGKGFDRSKVKGLVARLVQVLNSGHSTALEVVAGGKLYQVVVDTEVTAKMLLQKGQLRRRVTFVPLNRISRNVVGSDKAAKASKVAGKAGLVHRSIDLVSFDEELRPAMEYAFGSQLVCENMTVARKVANHDSVRTKCVTMEGDVVDPGGTMTGGSNKNLGVVLQRIGELTELTNALGSHDARIAAISKDIARLEAQADKHSKLVDEVDLQGQKVELLAERLSHSAFAALQQRENELASEVEEATTEASQAQKDGLAAKAKSKELESQAVRLHKEREQRLKSKADDVKKFKKAAKKAEDAVKGEEKALKVLRLEMQKASDEVGRSEAAVATMEADIERLRSESKENEDETGAKKAERG
;
A
#
# COMPACT_ATOMS: atom_id res chain seq x y z
N ALA A 1 147.88 -1.26 -0.67
CA ALA A 1 146.80 -1.87 0.14
C ALA A 1 145.98 -0.84 0.92
N SER A 2 146.58 0.16 1.58
CA SER A 2 145.83 1.13 2.41
C SER A 2 144.96 2.16 1.64
N VAL A 3 145.30 2.51 0.39
CA VAL A 3 144.57 3.55 -0.38
C VAL A 3 143.32 3.02 -1.09
N ASP A 4 143.31 1.76 -1.56
CA ASP A 4 142.14 1.16 -2.23
C ASP A 4 140.97 0.90 -1.27
N SER A 5 141.25 0.61 0.01
CA SER A 5 140.21 0.26 0.98
C SER A 5 139.36 1.45 1.43
N ARG A 6 139.87 2.69 1.33
CA ARG A 6 139.09 3.92 1.69
C ARG A 6 138.12 4.34 0.59
N ALA A 7 138.47 4.21 -0.68
CA ALA A 7 137.56 4.49 -1.80
C ALA A 7 136.35 3.53 -1.82
N MET A 8 136.55 2.29 -1.40
CA MET A 8 135.48 1.29 -1.28
C MET A 8 134.44 1.64 -0.20
N ILE A 9 134.82 2.40 0.83
CA ILE A 9 133.88 2.85 1.89
C ILE A 9 132.98 3.98 1.36
N ASP A 10 133.53 4.97 0.66
CA ASP A 10 132.74 6.08 0.10
C ASP A 10 131.74 5.61 -0.96
N THR A 11 132.12 4.61 -1.77
CA THR A 11 131.22 4.03 -2.78
C THR A 11 130.04 3.31 -2.10
N LYS A 12 130.29 2.60 -0.99
CA LYS A 12 129.23 1.93 -0.22
C LYS A 12 128.33 2.91 0.54
N GLN A 13 128.86 4.07 0.96
CA GLN A 13 128.04 5.11 1.57
C GLN A 13 127.02 5.69 0.58
N GLY A 14 127.42 5.92 -0.69
CA GLY A 14 126.49 6.37 -1.73
C GLY A 14 125.42 5.33 -2.10
N GLU A 15 125.74 4.04 -2.04
CA GLU A 15 124.77 2.96 -2.23
C GLU A 15 123.75 2.87 -1.07
N ILE A 16 124.17 3.17 0.16
CA ILE A 16 123.28 3.26 1.33
C ILE A 16 122.29 4.41 1.16
N ASP A 17 122.74 5.62 0.83
CA ASP A 17 121.85 6.79 0.70
C ASP A 17 120.81 6.60 -0.43
N ALA A 18 121.20 5.97 -1.53
CA ALA A 18 120.30 5.63 -2.64
C ALA A 18 119.25 4.57 -2.25
N THR A 19 119.62 3.60 -1.40
CA THR A 19 118.67 2.60 -0.87
C THR A 19 117.77 3.17 0.22
N GLU A 20 118.23 4.14 1.04
CA GLU A 20 117.38 4.86 2.00
C GLU A 20 116.29 5.68 1.30
N THR A 21 116.62 6.32 0.17
CA THR A 21 115.64 7.08 -0.63
C THR A 21 114.56 6.15 -1.22
N ARG A 22 114.96 5.02 -1.80
CA ARG A 22 114.00 4.01 -2.33
C ARG A 22 113.13 3.41 -1.24
N LEU A 23 113.68 3.24 -0.04
CA LEU A 23 112.95 2.72 1.11
C LEU A 23 111.86 3.69 1.57
N ALA A 24 112.12 5.01 1.55
CA ALA A 24 111.12 6.03 1.84
C ALA A 24 109.96 6.03 0.83
N ASP A 25 110.26 5.94 -0.48
CA ASP A 25 109.22 5.84 -1.53
C ASP A 25 108.35 4.58 -1.36
N ARG A 26 108.98 3.43 -1.05
CA ARG A 26 108.26 2.18 -0.80
C ARG A 26 107.42 2.21 0.49
N GLN A 27 107.84 2.96 1.50
CA GLN A 27 107.04 3.18 2.71
C GLN A 27 105.79 4.02 2.41
N GLN A 28 105.90 5.04 1.56
CA GLN A 28 104.75 5.85 1.15
C GLN A 28 103.74 5.04 0.31
N GLU A 29 104.22 4.18 -0.60
CA GLU A 29 103.37 3.23 -1.34
C GLU A 29 102.65 2.24 -0.40
N LEU A 30 103.31 1.78 0.67
CA LEU A 30 102.72 0.89 1.67
C LEU A 30 101.62 1.60 2.49
N GLU A 31 101.83 2.85 2.90
CA GLU A 31 100.81 3.64 3.61
C GLU A 31 99.56 3.87 2.75
N ALA A 32 99.72 4.22 1.48
CA ALA A 32 98.60 4.38 0.55
C ALA A 32 97.83 3.07 0.35
N ALA A 33 98.54 1.95 0.15
CA ALA A 33 97.92 0.64 -0.02
C ALA A 33 97.21 0.13 1.25
N ASN A 34 97.73 0.45 2.44
CA ASN A 34 97.07 0.16 3.72
C ASN A 34 95.83 1.04 3.94
N GLY A 35 95.87 2.32 3.56
CA GLY A 35 94.71 3.20 3.61
C GLY A 35 93.55 2.73 2.74
N GLU A 36 93.83 2.28 1.51
CA GLU A 36 92.83 1.70 0.62
C GLU A 36 92.28 0.36 1.15
N HIS A 37 93.14 -0.48 1.73
CA HIS A 37 92.72 -1.73 2.37
C HIS A 37 91.81 -1.48 3.57
N ASP A 38 92.15 -0.52 4.43
CA ASP A 38 91.38 -0.22 5.63
C ASP A 38 90.03 0.44 5.30
N ALA A 39 89.97 1.29 4.27
CA ALA A 39 88.72 1.81 3.75
C ALA A 39 87.82 0.69 3.19
N ALA A 40 88.37 -0.20 2.37
CA ALA A 40 87.64 -1.35 1.84
C ALA A 40 87.20 -2.32 2.96
N GLN A 41 88.05 -2.52 3.98
CA GLN A 41 87.73 -3.37 5.12
C GLN A 41 86.67 -2.75 6.02
N LYS A 42 86.66 -1.43 6.20
CA LYS A 42 85.61 -0.72 6.94
C LYS A 42 84.27 -0.75 6.21
N ASP A 43 84.27 -0.61 4.89
CA ASP A 43 83.08 -0.80 4.04
C ASP A 43 82.53 -2.22 4.11
N TYR A 44 83.42 -3.22 4.04
CA TYR A 44 83.01 -4.63 4.17
C TYR A 44 82.50 -4.94 5.58
N GLN A 45 83.15 -4.40 6.62
CA GLN A 45 82.73 -4.56 8.01
C GLN A 45 81.43 -3.82 8.32
N SER A 46 81.16 -2.66 7.74
CA SER A 46 79.87 -1.96 7.93
C SER A 46 78.72 -2.69 7.24
N LEU A 47 78.96 -3.26 6.06
CA LEU A 47 78.01 -4.15 5.41
C LEU A 47 77.81 -5.46 6.19
N CYS A 48 78.88 -6.07 6.69
CA CYS A 48 78.78 -7.26 7.54
C CYS A 48 78.16 -6.96 8.92
N ALA A 49 78.39 -5.78 9.48
CA ALA A 49 77.79 -5.36 10.75
C ALA A 49 76.31 -5.00 10.54
N GLY A 50 75.95 -4.38 9.42
CA GLY A 50 74.56 -4.29 8.98
C GLY A 50 73.96 -5.69 8.80
N VAL A 51 74.73 -6.66 8.30
CA VAL A 51 74.28 -8.05 8.15
C VAL A 51 74.11 -8.77 9.48
N LYS A 52 74.99 -8.54 10.44
CA LYS A 52 74.93 -9.15 11.76
C LYS A 52 73.92 -8.46 12.67
N ALA A 53 73.78 -7.15 12.57
CA ALA A 53 72.67 -6.43 13.19
C ALA A 53 71.35 -6.93 12.61
N ASP A 54 71.23 -7.10 11.29
CA ASP A 54 70.05 -7.72 10.66
C ASP A 54 69.80 -9.19 11.09
N GLU A 55 70.84 -9.92 11.52
CA GLU A 55 70.76 -11.33 11.97
C GLU A 55 70.49 -11.47 13.48
N GLU A 56 70.97 -10.55 14.32
CA GLU A 56 70.84 -10.59 15.79
C GLU A 56 69.74 -9.66 16.33
N ASP A 57 69.50 -8.51 15.69
CA ASP A 57 68.44 -7.55 15.99
C ASP A 57 67.68 -7.23 14.70
N GLY A 58 66.69 -8.06 14.36
CA GLY A 58 65.93 -7.99 13.11
C GLY A 58 65.43 -6.59 12.75
N ASP A 59 66.16 -5.90 11.88
CA ASP A 59 65.85 -4.56 11.40
C ASP A 59 64.49 -4.55 10.69
N GLU A 60 63.71 -3.49 10.97
CA GLU A 60 62.27 -3.35 10.68
C GLU A 60 61.89 -3.63 9.22
N SER A 61 62.80 -3.56 8.25
CA SER A 61 62.46 -3.74 6.83
C SER A 61 62.47 -5.19 6.35
N SER A 62 63.26 -6.07 6.97
CA SER A 62 63.37 -7.50 6.63
C SER A 62 62.39 -8.35 7.46
N SER A 63 62.25 -8.02 8.74
CA SER A 63 61.25 -8.57 9.66
C SER A 63 59.83 -8.23 9.18
N THR A 64 59.57 -7.00 8.74
CA THR A 64 58.24 -6.64 8.21
C THR A 64 57.88 -7.38 6.94
N LEU A 65 58.81 -7.65 6.02
CA LEU A 65 58.51 -8.43 4.81
C LEU A 65 58.23 -9.90 5.12
N THR A 66 58.99 -10.51 6.01
CA THR A 66 58.76 -11.91 6.44
C THR A 66 57.48 -12.04 7.26
N GLU A 67 57.15 -11.07 8.10
CA GLU A 67 55.90 -10.98 8.86
C GLU A 67 54.70 -10.69 7.95
N GLN A 68 54.83 -9.80 6.95
CA GLN A 68 53.80 -9.59 5.95
C GLN A 68 53.56 -10.85 5.09
N LEU A 69 54.61 -11.62 4.81
CA LEU A 69 54.53 -12.88 4.07
C LEU A 69 53.86 -13.98 4.92
N SER A 70 54.17 -14.09 6.21
CA SER A 70 53.49 -15.02 7.11
C SER A 70 52.02 -14.66 7.28
N LEU A 71 51.69 -13.38 7.48
CA LEU A 71 50.33 -12.87 7.54
C LEU A 71 49.56 -13.10 6.24
N ALA A 72 50.18 -12.88 5.06
CA ALA A 72 49.54 -13.15 3.79
C ALA A 72 49.29 -14.65 3.55
N LYS A 73 50.19 -15.53 4.01
CA LYS A 73 50.00 -16.99 3.97
C LYS A 73 48.91 -17.45 4.94
N GLU A 74 48.86 -16.87 6.13
CA GLU A 74 47.80 -17.14 7.10
C GLU A 74 46.44 -16.67 6.60
N GLN A 75 46.36 -15.46 6.01
CA GLN A 75 45.16 -14.94 5.34
C GLN A 75 44.73 -15.84 4.18
N ALA A 76 45.67 -16.36 3.38
CA ALA A 76 45.37 -17.31 2.31
C ALA A 76 44.81 -18.63 2.84
N SER A 77 45.41 -19.18 3.91
CA SER A 77 45.00 -20.43 4.55
C SER A 77 43.62 -20.30 5.21
N THR A 78 43.40 -19.23 5.97
CA THR A 78 42.13 -18.93 6.64
C THR A 78 41.00 -18.67 5.63
N SER A 79 41.27 -17.95 4.54
CA SER A 79 40.31 -17.73 3.45
C SER A 79 39.97 -19.04 2.72
N GLU A 80 40.95 -19.92 2.52
CA GLU A 80 40.70 -21.25 1.92
C GLU A 80 39.88 -22.16 2.85
N ALA A 81 40.12 -22.11 4.16
CA ALA A 81 39.32 -22.81 5.15
C ALA A 81 37.88 -22.29 5.19
N ARG A 82 37.69 -20.95 5.22
CA ARG A 82 36.37 -20.30 5.12
C ARG A 82 35.65 -20.70 3.83
N GLN A 83 36.34 -20.70 2.70
CA GLN A 83 35.77 -21.12 1.42
C GLN A 83 35.29 -22.57 1.49
N LYS A 84 36.10 -23.51 2.00
CA LYS A 84 35.71 -24.92 2.14
C LYS A 84 34.52 -25.09 3.07
N GLN A 85 34.48 -24.36 4.18
CA GLN A 85 33.35 -24.38 5.12
C GLN A 85 32.06 -23.84 4.48
N ALA A 86 32.13 -22.71 3.78
CA ALA A 86 31.01 -22.12 3.06
C ALA A 86 30.49 -23.05 1.93
N ILE A 87 31.39 -23.68 1.18
CA ILE A 87 31.01 -24.68 0.14
C ILE A 87 30.31 -25.90 0.77
N MET A 88 30.81 -26.43 1.89
CA MET A 88 30.15 -27.55 2.57
C MET A 88 28.77 -27.16 3.09
N ARG A 89 28.63 -25.96 3.67
CA ARG A 89 27.35 -25.41 4.13
C ARG A 89 26.38 -25.24 2.96
N SER A 90 26.79 -24.61 1.86
CA SER A 90 26.00 -24.45 0.64
C SER A 90 25.54 -25.81 0.09
N LYS A 91 26.42 -26.82 -0.02
CA LYS A 91 26.03 -28.16 -0.48
C LYS A 91 25.01 -28.84 0.43
N HIS A 92 25.14 -28.67 1.75
CA HIS A 92 24.17 -29.21 2.70
C HIS A 92 22.81 -28.54 2.56
N LEU A 93 22.78 -27.20 2.50
CA LEU A 93 21.58 -26.39 2.30
C LEU A 93 20.92 -26.66 0.93
N GLU A 94 21.70 -26.87 -0.13
CA GLU A 94 21.16 -27.26 -1.45
C GLU A 94 20.48 -28.63 -1.42
N LYS A 95 21.01 -29.57 -0.63
CA LYS A 95 20.40 -30.90 -0.47
C LYS A 95 19.07 -30.78 0.28
N THR A 96 19.03 -30.06 1.40
CA THR A 96 17.79 -29.84 2.15
C THR A 96 16.78 -29.05 1.33
N LEU A 97 17.20 -28.05 0.56
CA LEU A 97 16.34 -27.30 -0.37
C LEU A 97 15.72 -28.22 -1.43
N LYS A 98 16.45 -29.20 -1.96
CA LYS A 98 15.90 -30.20 -2.90
C LYS A 98 14.84 -31.09 -2.26
N GLU A 99 15.06 -31.51 -1.01
CA GLU A 99 14.09 -32.31 -0.24
C GLU A 99 12.82 -31.48 0.03
N VAL A 100 12.96 -30.27 0.56
CA VAL A 100 11.84 -29.34 0.81
C VAL A 100 11.09 -28.99 -0.48
N ARG A 101 11.79 -28.77 -1.60
CA ARG A 101 11.15 -28.56 -2.93
C ARG A 101 10.31 -29.74 -3.38
N ARG A 102 10.75 -30.97 -3.10
CA ARG A 102 10.00 -32.17 -3.45
C ARG A 102 8.71 -32.24 -2.63
N ASP A 103 8.83 -32.00 -1.33
CA ASP A 103 7.70 -32.06 -0.40
C ASP A 103 6.72 -30.90 -0.64
N CYS A 104 7.23 -29.71 -0.99
CA CYS A 104 6.43 -28.55 -1.40
C CYS A 104 5.59 -28.87 -2.65
N LYS A 105 6.16 -29.51 -3.68
CA LYS A 105 5.40 -29.96 -4.87
C LYS A 105 4.34 -31.01 -4.55
N ALA A 106 4.56 -31.86 -3.55
CA ALA A 106 3.55 -32.83 -3.10
C ALA A 106 2.40 -32.11 -2.38
N ALA A 107 2.74 -31.23 -1.44
CA ALA A 107 1.77 -30.40 -0.71
C ALA A 107 1.01 -29.43 -1.64
N GLU A 108 1.62 -28.96 -2.72
CA GLU A 108 0.99 -28.10 -3.73
C GLU A 108 -0.18 -28.81 -4.40
N LYS A 109 -0.02 -30.10 -4.74
CA LYS A 109 -1.10 -30.90 -5.33
C LYS A 109 -2.27 -31.06 -4.37
N GLU A 110 -1.99 -31.27 -3.08
CA GLU A 110 -3.04 -31.34 -2.06
C GLU A 110 -3.74 -29.98 -1.86
N ALA A 111 -2.97 -28.88 -1.83
CA ALA A 111 -3.49 -27.53 -1.73
C ALA A 111 -4.24 -27.06 -2.98
N SER A 112 -3.99 -27.65 -4.15
CA SER A 112 -4.65 -27.30 -5.42
C SER A 112 -6.16 -27.54 -5.38
N GLY A 113 -6.60 -28.61 -4.70
CA GLY A 113 -8.02 -28.89 -4.47
C GLY A 113 -8.68 -27.79 -3.63
N LEU A 114 -8.06 -27.46 -2.49
CA LEU A 114 -8.52 -26.37 -1.62
C LEU A 114 -8.54 -25.00 -2.33
N ARG A 115 -7.55 -24.69 -3.17
CA ARG A 115 -7.54 -23.46 -3.98
C ARG A 115 -8.69 -23.43 -4.97
N SER A 116 -8.96 -24.55 -5.64
CA SER A 116 -10.09 -24.65 -6.57
C SER A 116 -11.44 -24.48 -5.84
N GLU A 117 -11.59 -25.09 -4.67
CA GLU A 117 -12.78 -24.93 -3.83
C GLU A 117 -12.97 -23.50 -3.32
N HIS A 118 -11.88 -22.83 -2.92
CA HIS A 118 -11.89 -21.42 -2.53
C HIS A 118 -12.34 -20.53 -3.69
N ALA A 119 -11.69 -20.66 -4.86
CA ALA A 119 -12.02 -19.87 -6.04
C ALA A 119 -13.47 -20.11 -6.52
N GLN A 120 -13.97 -21.34 -6.42
CA GLN A 120 -15.37 -21.63 -6.72
C GLN A 120 -16.32 -21.01 -5.69
N SER A 121 -15.94 -21.04 -4.41
CA SER A 121 -16.73 -20.43 -3.33
C SER A 121 -16.79 -18.91 -3.43
N GLU A 122 -15.69 -18.25 -3.82
CA GLU A 122 -15.66 -16.81 -4.10
C GLU A 122 -16.55 -16.43 -5.28
N LYS A 123 -16.55 -17.22 -6.37
CA LYS A 123 -17.47 -16.99 -7.50
C LYS A 123 -18.93 -17.10 -7.09
N VAL A 124 -19.27 -18.04 -6.20
CA VAL A 124 -20.63 -18.18 -5.67
C VAL A 124 -20.99 -16.96 -4.82
N LEU A 125 -20.09 -16.50 -3.95
CA LEU A 125 -20.28 -15.31 -3.12
C LEU A 125 -20.49 -14.05 -3.97
N ALA A 126 -19.65 -13.83 -4.99
CA ALA A 126 -19.80 -12.72 -5.92
C ALA A 126 -21.15 -12.75 -6.65
N ARG A 127 -21.63 -13.94 -7.04
CA ARG A 127 -22.94 -14.11 -7.67
C ARG A 127 -24.08 -13.83 -6.68
N LEU A 128 -23.96 -14.20 -5.41
CA LEU A 128 -24.96 -13.91 -4.38
C LEU A 128 -25.01 -12.40 -4.08
N ASN A 129 -23.85 -11.74 -3.94
CA ASN A 129 -23.77 -10.29 -3.78
C ASN A 129 -24.40 -9.55 -4.97
N GLY A 130 -24.12 -9.97 -6.21
CA GLY A 130 -24.75 -9.35 -7.38
C GLY A 130 -26.28 -9.56 -7.43
N LYS A 131 -26.80 -10.67 -6.90
CA LYS A 131 -28.24 -10.87 -6.74
C LYS A 131 -28.83 -9.99 -5.61
N MET A 132 -28.05 -9.72 -4.56
CA MET A 132 -28.43 -8.86 -3.44
C MET A 132 -28.51 -7.40 -3.89
N GLU A 133 -27.51 -6.91 -4.64
CA GLU A 133 -27.52 -5.57 -5.24
C GLU A 133 -28.66 -5.38 -6.25
N GLY A 134 -29.09 -6.46 -6.92
CA GLY A 134 -30.24 -6.44 -7.81
C GLY A 134 -31.60 -6.45 -7.11
N LEU A 135 -31.66 -6.73 -5.80
CA LEU A 135 -32.86 -6.65 -4.99
C LEU A 135 -32.96 -5.23 -4.41
N ASP A 136 -33.74 -4.39 -5.07
CA ASP A 136 -34.08 -3.04 -4.60
C ASP A 136 -35.11 -3.14 -3.46
N PHE A 137 -34.66 -3.57 -2.28
CA PHE A 137 -35.45 -3.61 -1.06
C PHE A 137 -35.17 -2.36 -0.22
N ASP A 138 -36.18 -1.50 -0.10
CA ASP A 138 -36.15 -0.33 0.78
C ASP A 138 -37.04 -0.59 2.01
N GLY A 139 -36.41 -0.87 3.16
CA GLY A 139 -37.11 -1.04 4.43
C GLY A 139 -37.81 0.23 4.91
N GLU A 140 -37.28 1.41 4.60
CA GLU A 140 -37.89 2.71 4.95
C GLU A 140 -39.16 2.95 4.12
N GLN A 141 -39.19 2.49 2.86
CA GLN A 141 -40.42 2.50 2.06
C GLN A 141 -41.50 1.58 2.65
N LEU A 142 -41.12 0.39 3.12
CA LEU A 142 -42.07 -0.54 3.73
C LEU A 142 -42.69 0.04 5.01
N GLU A 143 -41.88 0.62 5.90
CA GLU A 143 -42.38 1.28 7.12
C GLU A 143 -43.31 2.46 6.81
N ARG A 144 -42.96 3.31 5.85
CA ARG A 144 -43.83 4.41 5.40
C ARG A 144 -45.19 3.92 4.91
N LEU A 145 -45.21 2.85 4.11
CA LEU A 145 -46.47 2.29 3.61
C LEU A 145 -47.33 1.67 4.72
N HIS A 146 -46.72 1.07 5.75
CA HIS A 146 -47.46 0.59 6.91
C HIS A 146 -48.13 1.73 7.69
N GLU A 147 -47.44 2.85 7.91
CA GLU A 147 -48.04 4.00 8.60
C GLU A 147 -49.14 4.64 7.75
N GLU A 148 -48.93 4.80 6.43
CA GLU A 148 -49.98 5.28 5.52
C GLU A 148 -51.22 4.37 5.51
N ARG A 149 -51.03 3.04 5.56
CA ARG A 149 -52.16 2.09 5.64
C ARG A 149 -52.94 2.30 6.93
N LYS A 150 -52.24 2.42 8.06
CA LYS A 150 -52.83 2.60 9.38
C LYS A 150 -53.59 3.92 9.50
N GLU A 151 -53.06 5.00 8.93
CA GLU A 151 -53.79 6.28 8.83
C GLU A 151 -55.07 6.15 8.00
N ALA A 152 -55.00 5.49 6.85
CA ALA A 152 -56.17 5.26 6.01
C ALA A 152 -57.22 4.37 6.71
N GLU A 153 -56.79 3.31 7.38
CA GLU A 153 -57.65 2.43 8.20
C GLU A 153 -58.33 3.23 9.32
N ALA A 154 -57.61 4.08 10.05
CA ALA A 154 -58.20 4.93 11.08
C ALA A 154 -59.30 5.86 10.53
N MET A 155 -59.09 6.45 9.35
CA MET A 155 -60.11 7.27 8.68
C MET A 155 -61.34 6.44 8.29
N THR A 156 -61.15 5.20 7.82
CA THR A 156 -62.28 4.32 7.52
C THR A 156 -63.07 3.93 8.77
N GLU A 157 -62.39 3.64 9.89
CA GLU A 157 -63.03 3.33 11.18
C GLU A 157 -63.81 4.51 11.75
N GLU A 158 -63.42 5.75 11.46
CA GLU A 158 -64.19 6.94 11.83
C GLU A 158 -65.43 7.13 10.93
N ILE A 159 -65.29 6.94 9.62
CA ILE A 159 -66.34 7.24 8.63
C ILE A 159 -67.41 6.14 8.58
N ARG A 160 -67.02 4.86 8.66
CA ARG A 160 -67.90 3.69 8.57
C ARG A 160 -69.11 3.74 9.52
N PRO A 161 -68.97 3.98 10.84
CA PRO A 161 -70.11 4.05 11.74
C PRO A 161 -71.04 5.24 11.42
N ARG A 162 -70.51 6.33 10.87
CA ARG A 162 -71.33 7.48 10.44
C ARG A 162 -72.18 7.12 9.22
N VAL A 163 -71.60 6.44 8.24
CA VAL A 163 -72.31 5.92 7.06
C VAL A 163 -73.41 4.95 7.49
N GLU A 164 -73.11 4.00 8.37
CA GLU A 164 -74.08 3.02 8.87
C GLU A 164 -75.25 3.68 9.60
N ARG A 165 -74.96 4.64 10.49
CA ARG A 165 -75.97 5.41 11.21
C ARG A 165 -76.89 6.18 10.25
N LEU A 166 -76.31 6.94 9.32
CA LEU A 166 -77.08 7.72 8.34
C LEU A 166 -77.90 6.82 7.41
N THR A 167 -77.34 5.68 7.02
CA THR A 167 -78.04 4.67 6.22
C THR A 167 -79.25 4.16 6.99
N ALA A 168 -79.09 3.77 8.26
CA ALA A 168 -80.20 3.28 9.09
C ALA A 168 -81.29 4.34 9.30
N GLU A 169 -80.91 5.61 9.53
CA GLU A 169 -81.84 6.74 9.64
C GLU A 169 -82.65 6.94 8.36
N LEU A 170 -82.02 6.82 7.19
CA LEU A 170 -82.65 7.04 5.89
C LEU A 170 -83.48 5.83 5.42
N GLU A 171 -83.03 4.60 5.65
CA GLU A 171 -83.74 3.37 5.23
C GLU A 171 -85.14 3.26 5.85
N GLY A 172 -85.34 3.77 7.07
CA GLY A 172 -86.67 3.81 7.69
C GLY A 172 -87.71 4.59 6.86
N ARG A 173 -87.28 5.57 6.05
CA ARG A 173 -88.16 6.41 5.23
C ARG A 173 -88.04 6.10 3.73
N LEU A 174 -86.83 5.78 3.28
CA LEU A 174 -86.40 5.68 1.89
C LEU A 174 -86.08 4.24 1.43
N SER A 175 -86.61 3.23 2.12
CA SER A 175 -86.62 1.84 1.64
C SER A 175 -87.79 1.59 0.68
N PHE A 176 -87.55 0.86 -0.41
CA PHE A 176 -88.62 0.37 -1.28
C PHE A 176 -88.48 -1.13 -1.51
N ASP A 177 -89.15 -1.91 -0.67
CA ASP A 177 -89.20 -3.36 -0.78
C ASP A 177 -90.42 -3.81 -1.59
N TYR A 178 -90.18 -4.69 -2.55
CA TYR A 178 -91.22 -5.37 -3.31
C TYR A 178 -90.83 -6.82 -3.61
N ARG A 179 -91.83 -7.70 -3.65
CA ARG A 179 -91.67 -9.05 -4.15
C ARG A 179 -91.58 -9.02 -5.67
N THR A 180 -90.60 -9.74 -6.23
CA THR A 180 -90.46 -9.84 -7.69
C THR A 180 -91.77 -10.39 -8.32
N PRO A 181 -92.43 -9.65 -9.23
CA PRO A 181 -93.80 -9.94 -9.70
C PRO A 181 -93.91 -11.13 -10.69
N GLY A 182 -92.83 -11.87 -10.93
CA GLY A 182 -92.80 -13.07 -11.78
C GLY A 182 -91.38 -13.60 -12.05
N LYS A 183 -91.27 -14.79 -12.63
CA LYS A 183 -89.98 -15.32 -13.14
C LYS A 183 -89.54 -14.50 -14.36
N GLY A 184 -88.28 -14.06 -14.38
CA GLY A 184 -87.72 -13.24 -15.48
C GLY A 184 -88.06 -11.75 -15.44
N PHE A 185 -88.60 -11.24 -14.33
CA PHE A 185 -88.78 -9.80 -14.16
C PHE A 185 -87.43 -9.10 -14.01
N ASP A 186 -87.17 -8.14 -14.89
CA ASP A 186 -85.98 -7.31 -14.85
C ASP A 186 -86.14 -6.21 -13.78
N ARG A 187 -85.30 -6.28 -12.73
CA ARG A 187 -85.31 -5.32 -11.62
C ARG A 187 -84.82 -3.94 -12.03
N SER A 188 -84.04 -3.80 -13.11
CA SER A 188 -83.54 -2.51 -13.60
C SER A 188 -84.67 -1.58 -14.07
N LYS A 189 -85.85 -2.13 -14.36
CA LYS A 189 -87.08 -1.39 -14.70
C LYS A 189 -87.62 -0.57 -13.52
N VAL A 190 -87.20 -0.87 -12.30
CA VAL A 190 -87.48 -0.09 -11.11
C VAL A 190 -86.25 0.74 -10.79
N LYS A 191 -86.32 2.04 -11.11
CA LYS A 191 -85.19 2.97 -10.92
C LYS A 191 -85.01 3.33 -9.45
N GLY A 192 -86.10 3.41 -8.68
CA GLY A 192 -86.06 3.65 -7.23
C GLY A 192 -86.80 4.92 -6.82
N LEU A 193 -86.61 5.36 -5.57
CA LEU A 193 -87.27 6.56 -5.04
C LEU A 193 -86.65 7.83 -5.60
N VAL A 194 -87.47 8.83 -5.92
CA VAL A 194 -87.01 10.14 -6.43
C VAL A 194 -85.92 10.74 -5.53
N ALA A 195 -86.06 10.64 -4.21
CA ALA A 195 -85.07 11.17 -3.26
C ALA A 195 -83.65 10.59 -3.41
N ARG A 196 -83.52 9.33 -3.82
CA ARG A 196 -82.21 8.66 -4.01
C ARG A 196 -81.64 8.86 -5.42
N LEU A 197 -82.45 9.38 -6.32
CA LEU A 197 -82.15 9.54 -7.73
C LEU A 197 -81.79 10.99 -8.10
N VAL A 198 -81.78 11.88 -7.11
CA VAL A 198 -81.51 13.30 -7.27
C VAL A 198 -80.39 13.71 -6.34
N GLN A 199 -79.49 14.54 -6.84
CA GLN A 199 -78.43 15.17 -6.07
C GLN A 199 -78.66 16.69 -6.04
N VAL A 200 -78.63 17.28 -4.86
CA VAL A 200 -78.74 18.73 -4.70
C VAL A 200 -77.37 19.36 -5.00
N LEU A 201 -77.32 20.36 -5.88
CA LEU A 201 -76.04 21.00 -6.28
C LEU A 201 -75.41 21.85 -5.16
N ASN A 202 -76.24 22.41 -4.27
CA ASN A 202 -75.79 23.19 -3.11
C ASN A 202 -76.69 22.87 -1.91
N SER A 203 -76.08 22.43 -0.80
CA SER A 203 -76.79 22.03 0.42
C SER A 203 -77.68 23.12 1.03
N GLY A 204 -77.41 24.39 0.73
CA GLY A 204 -78.27 25.52 1.10
C GLY A 204 -79.65 25.50 0.44
N HIS A 205 -79.80 24.82 -0.70
CA HIS A 205 -81.08 24.67 -1.40
C HIS A 205 -81.92 23.48 -0.93
N SER A 206 -81.39 22.61 -0.07
CA SER A 206 -82.03 21.35 0.30
C SER A 206 -83.42 21.55 0.91
N THR A 207 -83.59 22.55 1.78
CA THR A 207 -84.89 22.85 2.41
C THR A 207 -85.93 23.26 1.37
N ALA A 208 -85.58 24.21 0.50
CA ALA A 208 -86.47 24.66 -0.57
C ALA A 208 -86.83 23.52 -1.53
N LEU A 209 -85.85 22.72 -1.93
CA LEU A 209 -86.05 21.61 -2.86
C LEU A 209 -86.87 20.47 -2.24
N GLU A 210 -86.69 20.20 -0.95
CA GLU A 210 -87.50 19.23 -0.21
C GLU A 210 -88.97 19.67 -0.16
N VAL A 211 -89.23 20.97 0.01
CA VAL A 211 -90.60 21.52 -0.05
C VAL A 211 -91.17 21.50 -1.47
N VAL A 212 -90.36 21.84 -2.48
CA VAL A 212 -90.78 21.81 -3.89
C VAL A 212 -91.26 20.41 -4.28
N ALA A 213 -90.46 19.38 -3.98
CA ALA A 213 -90.84 18.00 -4.31
C ALA A 213 -91.89 17.46 -3.33
N GLY A 214 -91.79 17.80 -2.04
CA GLY A 214 -92.70 17.35 -1.00
C GLY A 214 -92.86 15.82 -0.99
N GLY A 215 -94.11 15.36 -0.99
CA GLY A 215 -94.42 13.93 -1.06
C GLY A 215 -93.92 13.22 -2.32
N LYS A 216 -93.51 13.95 -3.38
CA LYS A 216 -92.96 13.36 -4.61
C LYS A 216 -91.60 12.69 -4.39
N LEU A 217 -90.84 13.10 -3.37
CA LEU A 217 -89.56 12.48 -3.00
C LEU A 217 -89.66 10.98 -2.69
N TYR A 218 -90.80 10.57 -2.14
CA TYR A 218 -91.07 9.19 -1.70
C TYR A 218 -91.77 8.34 -2.77
N GLN A 219 -91.88 8.85 -4.00
CA GLN A 219 -92.49 8.11 -5.11
C GLN A 219 -91.43 7.30 -5.85
N VAL A 220 -91.85 6.16 -6.41
CA VAL A 220 -90.95 5.21 -7.07
C VAL A 220 -90.98 5.41 -8.58
N VAL A 221 -89.83 5.72 -9.17
CA VAL A 221 -89.64 5.85 -10.61
C VAL A 221 -89.53 4.47 -11.25
N VAL A 222 -90.28 4.26 -12.33
CA VAL A 222 -90.27 3.02 -13.13
C VAL A 222 -90.23 3.35 -14.61
N ASP A 223 -89.76 2.41 -15.44
CA ASP A 223 -89.69 2.57 -16.89
C ASP A 223 -91.05 2.89 -17.53
N THR A 224 -92.10 2.14 -17.18
CA THR A 224 -93.42 2.19 -17.81
C THR A 224 -94.59 2.01 -16.84
N GLU A 225 -95.78 2.45 -17.25
CA GLU A 225 -97.04 2.20 -16.54
C GLU A 225 -97.38 0.71 -16.42
N VAL A 226 -96.89 -0.11 -17.36
CA VAL A 226 -97.04 -1.57 -17.32
C VAL A 226 -96.29 -2.15 -16.12
N THR A 227 -95.04 -1.73 -15.91
CA THR A 227 -94.24 -2.14 -14.75
C THR A 227 -94.87 -1.67 -13.44
N ALA A 228 -95.36 -0.43 -13.38
CA ALA A 228 -96.09 0.08 -12.21
C ALA A 228 -97.30 -0.80 -11.88
N LYS A 229 -98.12 -1.16 -12.89
CA LYS A 229 -99.29 -2.02 -12.72
C LYS A 229 -98.91 -3.42 -12.22
N MET A 230 -97.84 -4.01 -12.76
CA MET A 230 -97.34 -5.31 -12.31
C MET A 230 -96.92 -5.29 -10.84
N LEU A 231 -96.21 -4.24 -10.40
CA LEU A 231 -95.76 -4.08 -9.01
C LEU A 231 -96.94 -3.84 -8.06
N LEU A 232 -97.93 -3.06 -8.47
CA LEU A 232 -99.15 -2.87 -7.67
C LEU A 232 -99.94 -4.17 -7.47
N GLN A 233 -100.03 -5.02 -8.50
CA GLN A 233 -100.80 -6.26 -8.44
C GLN A 233 -100.05 -7.41 -7.77
N LYS A 234 -98.74 -7.55 -8.02
CA LYS A 234 -97.95 -8.73 -7.65
C LYS A 234 -96.75 -8.43 -6.76
N GLY A 235 -96.46 -7.15 -6.48
CA GLY A 235 -95.29 -6.72 -5.72
C GLY A 235 -95.39 -6.86 -4.21
N GLN A 236 -96.54 -7.26 -3.66
CA GLN A 236 -96.77 -7.41 -2.21
C GLN A 236 -96.26 -6.21 -1.39
N LEU A 237 -96.65 -5.02 -1.82
CA LEU A 237 -96.16 -3.77 -1.24
C LEU A 237 -96.66 -3.63 0.21
N ARG A 238 -95.75 -3.35 1.14
CA ARG A 238 -96.05 -3.24 2.58
C ARG A 238 -96.71 -1.92 2.97
N ARG A 239 -96.63 -0.90 2.10
CA ARG A 239 -97.15 0.44 2.31
C ARG A 239 -97.80 0.99 1.04
N ARG A 240 -98.56 2.07 1.16
CA ARG A 240 -99.07 2.81 0.00
C ARG A 240 -97.91 3.45 -0.76
N VAL A 241 -97.79 3.16 -2.04
CA VAL A 241 -96.72 3.66 -2.91
C VAL A 241 -97.32 4.30 -4.15
N THR A 242 -96.76 5.43 -4.55
CA THR A 242 -97.06 6.09 -5.82
C THR A 242 -95.92 5.83 -6.79
N PHE A 243 -96.25 5.39 -8.00
CA PHE A 243 -95.29 5.13 -9.06
C PHE A 243 -95.26 6.27 -10.07
N VAL A 244 -94.06 6.58 -10.58
CA VAL A 244 -93.80 7.60 -11.61
C VAL A 244 -93.30 6.87 -12.87
N PRO A 245 -94.20 6.53 -13.81
CA PRO A 245 -93.82 5.88 -15.06
C PRO A 245 -93.20 6.89 -16.04
N LEU A 246 -91.93 6.68 -16.40
CA LEU A 246 -91.15 7.60 -17.24
C LEU A 246 -91.78 7.83 -18.62
N ASN A 247 -92.44 6.82 -19.19
CA ASN A 247 -93.06 6.90 -20.50
C ASN A 247 -94.39 7.69 -20.55
N ARG A 248 -95.03 7.93 -19.40
CA ARG A 248 -96.40 8.49 -19.32
C ARG A 248 -96.51 9.74 -18.45
N ILE A 249 -95.51 10.03 -17.61
CA ILE A 249 -95.59 11.12 -16.66
C ILE A 249 -95.72 12.49 -17.36
N SER A 250 -96.72 13.27 -16.94
CA SER A 250 -96.90 14.63 -17.42
C SER A 250 -95.92 15.58 -16.74
N ARG A 251 -95.29 16.43 -17.54
CA ARG A 251 -94.23 17.34 -17.12
C ARG A 251 -94.77 18.76 -17.22
N ASN A 252 -94.82 19.45 -16.09
CA ASN A 252 -95.14 20.88 -16.07
C ASN A 252 -93.89 21.62 -15.64
N VAL A 253 -93.15 22.16 -16.62
CA VAL A 253 -91.86 22.82 -16.39
C VAL A 253 -92.01 24.31 -16.60
N VAL A 254 -91.44 25.10 -15.69
CA VAL A 254 -91.31 26.54 -15.87
C VAL A 254 -90.33 26.82 -17.02
N GLY A 255 -90.85 27.27 -18.16
CA GLY A 255 -90.05 27.63 -19.32
C GLY A 255 -89.05 28.75 -19.04
N SER A 256 -87.97 28.80 -19.82
CA SER A 256 -86.90 29.80 -19.72
C SER A 256 -87.42 31.24 -19.78
N ASP A 257 -88.38 31.52 -20.65
CA ASP A 257 -88.96 32.87 -20.81
C ASP A 257 -89.70 33.32 -19.56
N LYS A 258 -90.40 32.40 -18.90
CA LYS A 258 -91.14 32.68 -17.66
C LYS A 258 -90.17 32.86 -16.50
N ALA A 259 -89.10 32.08 -16.42
CA ALA A 259 -88.04 32.25 -15.45
C ALA A 259 -87.32 33.61 -15.63
N ALA A 260 -87.00 34.01 -16.86
CA ALA A 260 -86.39 35.31 -17.15
C ALA A 260 -87.30 36.48 -16.75
N LYS A 261 -88.61 36.37 -16.99
CA LYS A 261 -89.60 37.35 -16.49
C LYS A 261 -89.63 37.39 -14.96
N ALA A 262 -89.60 36.24 -14.29
CA ALA A 262 -89.54 36.15 -12.84
C ALA A 262 -88.29 36.83 -12.26
N SER A 263 -87.11 36.61 -12.85
CA SER A 263 -85.87 37.29 -12.44
C SER A 263 -85.94 38.81 -12.63
N LYS A 264 -86.56 39.30 -13.73
CA LYS A 264 -86.80 40.75 -13.92
C LYS A 264 -87.73 41.32 -12.85
N VAL A 265 -88.81 40.61 -12.52
CA VAL A 265 -89.76 41.02 -11.46
C VAL A 265 -89.09 41.05 -10.09
N ALA A 266 -88.19 40.11 -9.80
CA ALA A 266 -87.42 40.09 -8.56
C ALA A 266 -86.50 41.31 -8.40
N GLY A 267 -86.09 41.95 -9.50
CA GLY A 267 -85.33 43.20 -9.52
C GLY A 267 -83.80 43.03 -9.42
N LYS A 268 -83.32 41.81 -9.15
CA LYS A 268 -81.90 41.46 -9.15
C LYS A 268 -81.72 40.02 -9.64
N ALA A 269 -80.68 39.78 -10.43
CA ALA A 269 -80.30 38.43 -10.85
C ALA A 269 -79.89 37.57 -9.64
N GLY A 270 -80.18 36.27 -9.67
CA GLY A 270 -79.82 35.33 -8.61
C GLY A 270 -80.77 35.30 -7.40
N LEU A 271 -81.89 36.02 -7.43
CA LEU A 271 -82.91 35.94 -6.37
C LEU A 271 -84.01 34.90 -6.65
N VAL A 272 -84.04 34.36 -7.88
CA VAL A 272 -85.04 33.41 -8.35
C VAL A 272 -84.38 32.39 -9.26
N HIS A 273 -84.62 31.12 -8.98
CA HIS A 273 -84.09 29.98 -9.73
C HIS A 273 -85.23 29.03 -10.10
N ARG A 274 -85.12 28.33 -11.24
CA ARG A 274 -85.99 27.17 -11.47
C ARG A 274 -85.51 26.04 -10.56
N SER A 275 -86.41 25.38 -9.84
CA SER A 275 -86.02 24.31 -8.92
C SER A 275 -85.29 23.16 -9.60
N ILE A 276 -85.65 22.84 -10.85
CA ILE A 276 -84.98 21.80 -11.65
C ILE A 276 -83.51 22.14 -11.96
N ASP A 277 -83.13 23.41 -11.99
CA ASP A 277 -81.75 23.84 -12.27
C ASP A 277 -80.84 23.72 -11.04
N LEU A 278 -81.41 23.47 -9.85
CA LEU A 278 -80.67 23.36 -8.59
C LEU A 278 -80.35 21.90 -8.21
N VAL A 279 -80.70 20.95 -9.08
CA VAL A 279 -80.51 19.52 -8.88
C VAL A 279 -79.76 18.89 -10.06
N SER A 280 -78.99 17.85 -9.78
CA SER A 280 -78.33 16.97 -10.74
C SER A 280 -78.97 15.58 -10.71
N PHE A 281 -79.05 14.93 -11.87
CA PHE A 281 -79.67 13.62 -12.05
C PHE A 281 -79.28 13.03 -13.41
N ASP A 282 -79.44 11.72 -13.56
CA ASP A 282 -79.20 11.05 -14.84
C ASP A 282 -80.24 11.43 -15.90
N GLU A 283 -79.79 11.63 -17.14
CA GLU A 283 -80.64 12.11 -18.24
C GLU A 283 -81.87 11.22 -18.49
N GLU A 284 -81.74 9.90 -18.29
CA GLU A 284 -82.86 8.97 -18.41
C GLU A 284 -84.01 9.24 -17.41
N LEU A 285 -83.72 9.93 -16.30
CA LEU A 285 -84.67 10.26 -15.23
C LEU A 285 -85.30 11.64 -15.41
N ARG A 286 -84.90 12.41 -16.44
CA ARG A 286 -85.42 13.76 -16.71
C ARG A 286 -86.93 13.87 -16.60
N PRO A 287 -87.77 12.95 -17.15
CA PRO A 287 -89.22 13.05 -17.01
C PRO A 287 -89.72 13.04 -15.56
N ALA A 288 -89.12 12.21 -14.70
CA ALA A 288 -89.47 12.13 -13.29
C ALA A 288 -88.99 13.36 -12.51
N MET A 289 -87.81 13.89 -12.85
CA MET A 289 -87.25 15.07 -12.19
C MET A 289 -87.99 16.34 -12.57
N GLU A 290 -88.38 16.49 -13.84
CA GLU A 290 -89.26 17.58 -14.30
C GLU A 290 -90.64 17.52 -13.65
N TYR A 291 -91.18 16.32 -13.42
CA TYR A 291 -92.41 16.15 -12.64
C TYR A 291 -92.24 16.56 -11.17
N ALA A 292 -91.11 16.22 -10.55
CA ALA A 292 -90.84 16.51 -9.15
C ALA A 292 -90.51 17.99 -8.90
N PHE A 293 -89.59 18.55 -9.69
CA PHE A 293 -88.95 19.85 -9.48
C PHE A 293 -89.19 20.86 -10.61
N GLY A 294 -89.98 20.55 -11.65
CA GLY A 294 -90.13 21.43 -12.82
C GLY A 294 -91.13 22.58 -12.64
N SER A 295 -92.13 22.43 -11.76
CA SER A 295 -93.31 23.29 -11.77
C SER A 295 -93.23 24.54 -10.88
N GLN A 296 -92.13 24.74 -10.16
CA GLN A 296 -92.01 25.76 -9.12
C GLN A 296 -90.73 26.58 -9.29
N LEU A 297 -90.70 27.76 -8.67
CA LEU A 297 -89.53 28.62 -8.60
C LEU A 297 -89.01 28.69 -7.16
N VAL A 298 -87.69 28.64 -6.97
CA VAL A 298 -87.05 28.88 -5.68
C VAL A 298 -86.65 30.34 -5.61
N CYS A 299 -87.03 31.03 -4.53
CA CYS A 299 -86.78 32.44 -4.29
C CYS A 299 -85.97 32.64 -3.01
N GLU A 300 -85.15 33.68 -2.97
CA GLU A 300 -84.30 33.98 -1.81
C GLU A 300 -85.10 34.14 -0.50
N ASN A 301 -86.19 34.90 -0.54
CA ASN A 301 -86.99 35.22 0.63
C ASN A 301 -88.49 35.40 0.31
N MET A 302 -89.30 35.52 1.37
CA MET A 302 -90.76 35.63 1.25
C MET A 302 -91.22 36.86 0.48
N THR A 303 -90.50 37.99 0.60
CA THR A 303 -90.83 39.22 -0.13
C THR A 303 -90.70 39.02 -1.64
N VAL A 304 -89.62 38.39 -2.08
CA VAL A 304 -89.38 38.04 -3.49
C VAL A 304 -90.42 37.01 -3.96
N ALA A 305 -90.65 35.95 -3.17
CA ALA A 305 -91.62 34.91 -3.50
C ALA A 305 -93.03 35.48 -3.72
N ARG A 306 -93.51 36.35 -2.82
CA ARG A 306 -94.83 37.01 -2.95
C ARG A 306 -94.92 37.90 -4.19
N LYS A 307 -93.86 38.66 -4.47
CA LYS A 307 -93.80 39.56 -5.62
C LYS A 307 -93.83 38.79 -6.94
N VAL A 308 -93.07 37.71 -7.03
CA VAL A 308 -92.93 36.89 -8.24
C VAL A 308 -94.15 36.01 -8.45
N ALA A 309 -94.65 35.33 -7.41
CA ALA A 309 -95.76 34.40 -7.52
C ALA A 309 -97.05 35.08 -8.02
N ASN A 310 -97.35 36.29 -7.52
CA ASN A 310 -98.58 37.02 -7.85
C ASN A 310 -98.47 37.93 -9.07
N HIS A 311 -97.30 38.02 -9.73
CA HIS A 311 -97.14 38.87 -10.91
C HIS A 311 -97.84 38.24 -12.12
N ASP A 312 -98.66 39.03 -12.84
CA ASP A 312 -99.53 38.55 -13.92
C ASP A 312 -98.77 37.81 -15.04
N SER A 313 -97.55 38.24 -15.34
CA SER A 313 -96.72 37.63 -16.38
C SER A 313 -96.01 36.34 -15.96
N VAL A 314 -96.01 35.99 -14.67
CA VAL A 314 -95.33 34.82 -14.11
C VAL A 314 -96.36 33.80 -13.63
N ARG A 315 -97.19 34.17 -12.64
CA ARG A 315 -98.22 33.33 -12.00
C ARG A 315 -97.76 31.89 -11.78
N THR A 316 -96.71 31.72 -10.99
CA THR A 316 -96.09 30.41 -10.69
C THR A 316 -95.92 30.27 -9.19
N LYS A 317 -96.10 29.06 -8.65
CA LYS A 317 -95.80 28.75 -7.25
C LYS A 317 -94.32 29.01 -6.95
N CYS A 318 -94.07 29.77 -5.90
CA CYS A 318 -92.72 30.10 -5.44
C CYS A 318 -92.48 29.47 -4.06
N VAL A 319 -91.26 28.98 -3.84
CA VAL A 319 -90.79 28.44 -2.56
C VAL A 319 -89.59 29.27 -2.11
N THR A 320 -89.54 29.66 -0.84
CA THR A 320 -88.39 30.39 -0.30
C THR A 320 -87.25 29.45 0.05
N MET A 321 -86.03 29.98 0.23
CA MET A 321 -84.88 29.21 0.74
C MET A 321 -85.17 28.52 2.09
N GLU A 322 -85.99 29.16 2.92
CA GLU A 322 -86.45 28.65 4.23
C GLU A 322 -87.60 27.63 4.13
N GLY A 323 -88.19 27.45 2.93
CA GLY A 323 -89.23 26.46 2.69
C GLY A 323 -90.67 26.97 2.80
N ASP A 324 -90.88 28.29 2.84
CA ASP A 324 -92.23 28.86 2.75
C ASP A 324 -92.75 28.81 1.31
N VAL A 325 -94.03 28.55 1.14
CA VAL A 325 -94.67 28.40 -0.18
C VAL A 325 -95.66 29.53 -0.41
N VAL A 326 -95.58 30.18 -1.57
CA VAL A 326 -96.56 31.14 -2.06
C VAL A 326 -97.19 30.61 -3.34
N ASP A 327 -98.50 30.37 -3.31
CA ASP A 327 -99.28 29.92 -4.45
C ASP A 327 -100.02 31.11 -5.09
N PRO A 328 -99.92 31.31 -6.42
CA PRO A 328 -100.73 32.32 -7.14
C PRO A 328 -102.24 32.09 -7.02
N GLY A 329 -102.68 30.91 -6.56
CA GLY A 329 -104.07 30.62 -6.20
C GLY A 329 -104.55 31.27 -4.91
N GLY A 330 -103.70 32.05 -4.22
CA GLY A 330 -104.06 32.82 -3.03
C GLY A 330 -103.76 32.10 -1.70
N THR A 331 -103.00 31.02 -1.72
CA THR A 331 -102.57 30.31 -0.50
C THR A 331 -101.11 30.60 -0.19
N MET A 332 -100.80 30.69 1.11
CA MET A 332 -99.44 30.81 1.61
C MET A 332 -99.26 29.78 2.72
N THR A 333 -98.14 29.07 2.71
CA THR A 333 -97.81 28.04 3.69
C THR A 333 -96.44 28.36 4.27
N GLY A 334 -96.34 28.42 5.59
CA GLY A 334 -95.09 28.69 6.30
C GLY A 334 -95.21 28.35 7.78
N GLY A 335 -94.09 28.32 8.49
CA GLY A 335 -94.05 28.04 9.93
C GLY A 335 -92.80 27.30 10.39
N SER A 336 -92.66 27.13 11.71
CA SER A 336 -91.51 26.45 12.31
C SER A 336 -91.65 24.92 12.25
N ASN A 337 -91.16 24.31 11.17
CA ASN A 337 -91.01 22.85 11.10
C ASN A 337 -89.54 22.47 11.11
N LYS A 338 -89.07 22.00 12.27
CA LYS A 338 -87.67 21.62 12.53
C LYS A 338 -87.17 20.44 11.69
N ASN A 339 -88.05 19.76 10.97
CA ASN A 339 -87.73 18.57 10.17
C ASN A 339 -87.68 18.86 8.65
N LEU A 340 -87.87 20.10 8.20
CA LEU A 340 -87.77 20.49 6.79
C LEU A 340 -86.30 20.50 6.32
N GLY A 341 -86.02 19.97 5.13
CA GLY A 341 -84.68 19.98 4.51
C GLY A 341 -83.72 18.90 5.00
N VAL A 342 -84.07 18.18 6.06
CA VAL A 342 -83.21 17.17 6.70
C VAL A 342 -82.97 15.98 5.79
N VAL A 343 -83.96 15.57 4.98
CA VAL A 343 -83.84 14.32 4.20
C VAL A 343 -82.84 14.48 3.07
N LEU A 344 -82.97 15.54 2.25
CA LEU A 344 -82.03 15.77 1.14
C LEU A 344 -80.62 16.12 1.64
N GLN A 345 -80.50 16.82 2.78
CA GLN A 345 -79.18 17.07 3.40
C GLN A 345 -78.51 15.78 3.86
N ARG A 346 -79.24 14.89 4.53
CA ARG A 346 -78.72 13.60 5.00
C ARG A 346 -78.34 12.66 3.87
N ILE A 347 -79.08 12.67 2.76
CA ILE A 347 -78.72 11.91 1.55
C ILE A 347 -77.42 12.46 0.93
N GLY A 348 -77.27 13.79 0.88
CA GLY A 348 -76.02 14.43 0.45
C GLY A 348 -74.83 14.02 1.32
N GLU A 349 -74.97 14.15 2.64
CA GLU A 349 -73.94 13.74 3.62
C GLU A 349 -73.60 12.25 3.48
N LEU A 350 -74.60 11.37 3.35
CA LEU A 350 -74.37 9.95 3.14
C LEU A 350 -73.59 9.69 1.84
N THR A 351 -73.91 10.39 0.76
CA THR A 351 -73.24 10.23 -0.53
C THR A 351 -71.78 10.65 -0.44
N GLU A 352 -71.49 11.79 0.18
CA GLU A 352 -70.13 12.29 0.41
C GLU A 352 -69.31 11.32 1.26
N LEU A 353 -69.86 10.86 2.39
CA LEU A 353 -69.18 9.91 3.28
C LEU A 353 -68.98 8.54 2.62
N THR A 354 -69.94 8.07 1.82
CA THR A 354 -69.81 6.79 1.10
C THR A 354 -68.73 6.87 0.04
N ASN A 355 -68.64 7.99 -0.69
CA ASN A 355 -67.58 8.22 -1.67
C ASN A 355 -66.21 8.33 -1.00
N ALA A 356 -66.12 9.03 0.13
CA ALA A 356 -64.89 9.11 0.91
C ALA A 356 -64.45 7.73 1.42
N LEU A 357 -65.38 6.95 1.99
CA LEU A 357 -65.12 5.59 2.44
C LEU A 357 -64.62 4.70 1.30
N GLY A 358 -65.27 4.73 0.13
CA GLY A 358 -64.84 3.97 -1.05
C GLY A 358 -63.46 4.40 -1.56
N SER A 359 -63.13 5.69 -1.51
CA SER A 359 -61.79 6.18 -1.85
C SER A 359 -60.72 5.70 -0.88
N HIS A 360 -61.01 5.68 0.42
CA HIS A 360 -60.09 5.18 1.44
C HIS A 360 -59.92 3.66 1.35
N ASP A 361 -60.99 2.90 1.17
CA ASP A 361 -60.94 1.45 0.97
C ASP A 361 -60.10 1.09 -0.28
N ALA A 362 -60.26 1.83 -1.38
CA ALA A 362 -59.44 1.66 -2.58
C ALA A 362 -57.95 1.98 -2.33
N ARG A 363 -57.67 3.02 -1.55
CA ARG A 363 -56.29 3.38 -1.15
C ARG A 363 -55.67 2.29 -0.28
N ILE A 364 -56.39 1.77 0.70
CA ILE A 364 -55.93 0.66 1.57
C ILE A 364 -55.62 -0.57 0.72
N ALA A 365 -56.47 -0.91 -0.26
CA ALA A 365 -56.25 -2.04 -1.15
C ALA A 365 -54.99 -1.87 -2.02
N ALA A 366 -54.74 -0.67 -2.52
CA ALA A 366 -53.53 -0.35 -3.28
C ALA A 366 -52.27 -0.46 -2.41
N ILE A 367 -52.26 0.19 -1.24
CA ILE A 367 -51.14 0.15 -0.29
C ILE A 367 -50.85 -1.28 0.17
N SER A 368 -51.89 -2.06 0.49
CA SER A 368 -51.73 -3.46 0.91
C SER A 368 -51.09 -4.33 -0.18
N LYS A 369 -51.38 -4.06 -1.45
CA LYS A 369 -50.73 -4.74 -2.58
C LYS A 369 -49.24 -4.38 -2.68
N ASP A 370 -48.89 -3.12 -2.44
CA ASP A 370 -47.49 -2.67 -2.44
C ASP A 370 -46.71 -3.22 -1.24
N ILE A 371 -47.31 -3.24 -0.04
CA ILE A 371 -46.76 -3.88 1.16
C ILE A 371 -46.46 -5.35 0.88
N ALA A 372 -47.44 -6.12 0.37
CA ALA A 372 -47.25 -7.54 0.08
C ALA A 372 -46.12 -7.81 -0.94
N ARG A 373 -45.93 -6.89 -1.91
CA ARG A 373 -44.81 -6.97 -2.86
C ARG A 373 -43.47 -6.75 -2.16
N LEU A 374 -43.37 -5.72 -1.32
CA LEU A 374 -42.14 -5.38 -0.60
C LEU A 374 -41.81 -6.41 0.49
N GLU A 375 -42.79 -6.95 1.21
CA GLU A 375 -42.59 -8.06 2.16
C GLU A 375 -42.02 -9.30 1.46
N ALA A 376 -42.53 -9.64 0.27
CA ALA A 376 -41.97 -10.74 -0.53
C ALA A 376 -40.54 -10.45 -1.03
N GLN A 377 -40.16 -9.19 -1.19
CA GLN A 377 -38.78 -8.79 -1.46
C GLN A 377 -37.92 -8.85 -0.19
N ALA A 378 -38.46 -8.43 0.96
CA ALA A 378 -37.81 -8.51 2.26
C ALA A 378 -37.44 -9.95 2.62
N ASP A 379 -38.38 -10.89 2.43
CA ASP A 379 -38.14 -12.32 2.66
C ASP A 379 -37.05 -12.89 1.76
N LYS A 380 -37.01 -12.45 0.49
CA LYS A 380 -35.95 -12.86 -0.46
C LYS A 380 -34.62 -12.26 -0.06
N HIS A 381 -34.60 -10.99 0.32
CA HIS A 381 -33.41 -10.27 0.76
C HIS A 381 -32.83 -10.91 2.02
N SER A 382 -33.66 -11.18 3.03
CA SER A 382 -33.28 -11.86 4.28
C SER A 382 -32.64 -13.23 4.00
N LYS A 383 -33.28 -14.08 3.20
CA LYS A 383 -32.70 -15.37 2.79
C LYS A 383 -31.38 -15.22 2.05
N LEU A 384 -31.25 -14.19 1.21
CA LEU A 384 -30.01 -13.93 0.49
C LEU A 384 -28.89 -13.48 1.42
N VAL A 385 -29.19 -12.64 2.40
CA VAL A 385 -28.24 -12.20 3.43
C VAL A 385 -27.71 -13.42 4.19
N ASP A 386 -28.59 -14.30 4.64
CA ASP A 386 -28.19 -15.55 5.31
C ASP A 386 -27.29 -16.43 4.42
N GLU A 387 -27.62 -16.55 3.12
CA GLU A 387 -26.80 -17.30 2.15
C GLU A 387 -25.43 -16.64 1.91
N VAL A 388 -25.38 -15.31 1.82
CA VAL A 388 -24.13 -14.54 1.66
C VAL A 388 -23.24 -14.72 2.87
N ASP A 389 -23.81 -14.60 4.08
CA ASP A 389 -23.06 -14.73 5.33
C ASP A 389 -22.47 -16.13 5.49
N LEU A 390 -23.28 -17.17 5.26
CA LEU A 390 -22.82 -18.56 5.34
C LEU A 390 -21.75 -18.88 4.29
N GLN A 391 -21.91 -18.36 3.07
CA GLN A 391 -20.92 -18.51 2.02
C GLN A 391 -19.64 -17.70 2.30
N GLY A 392 -19.77 -16.53 2.94
CA GLY A 392 -18.67 -15.68 3.37
C GLY A 392 -17.80 -16.36 4.41
N GLN A 393 -18.42 -16.91 5.45
CA GLN A 393 -17.75 -17.73 6.47
C GLN A 393 -17.03 -18.94 5.85
N LYS A 394 -17.62 -19.57 4.83
CA LYS A 394 -16.99 -20.68 4.11
C LYS A 394 -15.75 -20.23 3.34
N VAL A 395 -15.80 -19.08 2.65
CA VAL A 395 -14.65 -18.51 1.94
C VAL A 395 -13.52 -18.20 2.92
N GLU A 396 -13.85 -17.55 4.05
CA GLU A 396 -12.89 -17.20 5.09
C GLU A 396 -12.21 -18.44 5.69
N LEU A 397 -12.99 -19.47 6.04
CA LEU A 397 -12.45 -20.75 6.54
C LEU A 397 -11.54 -21.44 5.52
N LEU A 398 -11.89 -21.39 4.22
CA LEU A 398 -11.04 -21.95 3.16
C LEU A 398 -9.76 -21.14 2.98
N ALA A 399 -9.81 -19.81 3.13
CA ALA A 399 -8.65 -18.93 3.08
C ALA A 399 -7.68 -19.22 4.24
N GLU A 400 -8.19 -19.38 5.46
CA GLU A 400 -7.41 -19.77 6.64
C GLU A 400 -6.77 -21.16 6.46
N ARG A 401 -7.52 -22.14 5.95
CA ARG A 401 -6.96 -23.47 5.65
C ARG A 401 -5.85 -23.41 4.61
N LEU A 402 -5.94 -22.50 3.64
CA LEU A 402 -4.91 -22.29 2.62
C LEU A 402 -3.67 -21.62 3.21
N SER A 403 -3.83 -20.59 4.05
CA SER A 403 -2.71 -19.88 4.69
C SER A 403 -1.96 -20.76 5.70
N HIS A 404 -2.68 -21.63 6.41
CA HIS A 404 -2.12 -22.61 7.35
C HIS A 404 -1.81 -23.97 6.72
N SER A 405 -1.95 -24.10 5.40
CA SER A 405 -1.65 -25.37 4.72
C SER A 405 -0.17 -25.73 4.84
N ALA A 406 0.12 -27.03 4.82
CA ALA A 406 1.50 -27.53 4.78
C ALA A 406 2.28 -26.92 3.60
N PHE A 407 1.60 -26.64 2.48
CA PHE A 407 2.18 -25.96 1.33
C PHE A 407 2.69 -24.56 1.68
N ALA A 408 1.88 -23.72 2.35
CA ALA A 408 2.28 -22.36 2.69
C ALA A 408 3.51 -22.32 3.62
N ALA A 409 3.53 -23.19 4.63
CA ALA A 409 4.69 -23.33 5.53
C ALA A 409 5.94 -23.85 4.80
N LEU A 410 5.79 -24.87 3.93
CA LEU A 410 6.90 -25.40 3.13
C LEU A 410 7.40 -24.39 2.10
N GLN A 411 6.53 -23.56 1.53
CA GLN A 411 6.91 -22.51 0.57
C GLN A 411 7.72 -21.40 1.24
N GLN A 412 7.34 -20.98 2.46
CA GLN A 412 8.15 -20.05 3.26
C GLN A 412 9.52 -20.65 3.57
N ARG A 413 9.55 -21.91 4.04
CA ARG A 413 10.78 -22.66 4.32
C ARG A 413 11.67 -22.78 3.08
N GLU A 414 11.08 -23.02 1.91
CA GLU A 414 11.80 -23.09 0.64
C GLU A 414 12.45 -21.74 0.32
N ASN A 415 11.71 -20.64 0.46
CA ASN A 415 12.22 -19.30 0.17
C ASN A 415 13.35 -18.89 1.14
N GLU A 416 13.20 -19.20 2.43
CA GLU A 416 14.26 -19.01 3.45
C GLU A 416 15.52 -19.79 3.09
N LEU A 417 15.39 -21.09 2.83
CA LEU A 417 16.52 -21.95 2.46
C LEU A 417 17.16 -21.51 1.14
N ALA A 418 16.39 -21.03 0.17
CA ALA A 418 16.92 -20.50 -1.08
C ALA A 418 17.77 -19.24 -0.84
N SER A 419 17.31 -18.34 0.03
CA SER A 419 18.08 -17.16 0.46
C SER A 419 19.37 -17.57 1.19
N GLU A 420 19.30 -18.52 2.13
CA GLU A 420 20.47 -19.01 2.85
C GLU A 420 21.50 -19.69 1.92
N VAL A 421 21.05 -20.40 0.89
CA VAL A 421 21.93 -20.96 -0.15
C VAL A 421 22.61 -19.84 -0.92
N GLU A 422 21.88 -18.81 -1.34
CA GLU A 422 22.43 -17.66 -2.06
C GLU A 422 23.48 -16.93 -1.20
N GLU A 423 23.21 -16.69 0.08
CA GLU A 423 24.17 -16.13 1.03
C GLU A 423 25.42 -17.01 1.18
N ALA A 424 25.27 -18.32 1.38
CA ALA A 424 26.40 -19.23 1.52
C ALA A 424 27.25 -19.33 0.24
N THR A 425 26.62 -19.26 -0.94
CA THR A 425 27.34 -19.29 -2.23
C THR A 425 28.08 -17.98 -2.50
N THR A 426 27.49 -16.83 -2.11
CA THR A 426 28.16 -15.53 -2.21
C THR A 426 29.33 -15.44 -1.23
N GLU A 427 29.17 -15.93 0.01
CA GLU A 427 30.25 -16.05 1.00
C GLU A 427 31.39 -16.94 0.46
N ALA A 428 31.07 -18.10 -0.13
CA ALA A 428 32.07 -18.97 -0.74
C ALA A 428 32.82 -18.29 -1.90
N SER A 429 32.12 -17.55 -2.76
CA SER A 429 32.74 -16.81 -3.86
C SER A 429 33.63 -15.68 -3.36
N GLN A 430 33.24 -14.98 -2.30
CA GLN A 430 34.03 -13.90 -1.73
C GLN A 430 35.28 -14.45 -1.05
N ALA A 431 35.16 -15.50 -0.23
CA ALA A 431 36.30 -16.18 0.38
C ALA A 431 37.28 -16.74 -0.67
N GLN A 432 36.78 -17.20 -1.82
CA GLN A 432 37.62 -17.60 -2.95
C GLN A 432 38.42 -16.42 -3.52
N LYS A 433 37.79 -15.27 -3.76
CA LYS A 433 38.47 -14.07 -4.27
C LYS A 433 39.53 -13.58 -3.29
N ASP A 434 39.19 -13.50 -2.00
CA ASP A 434 40.10 -13.08 -0.94
C ASP A 434 41.29 -14.04 -0.81
N GLY A 435 41.04 -15.36 -0.88
CA GLY A 435 42.09 -16.38 -0.88
C GLY A 435 43.02 -16.31 -2.09
N LEU A 436 42.49 -16.04 -3.29
CA LEU A 436 43.30 -15.84 -4.50
C LEU A 436 44.14 -14.55 -4.41
N ALA A 437 43.57 -13.46 -3.90
CA ALA A 437 44.29 -12.21 -3.69
C ALA A 437 45.41 -12.36 -2.66
N ALA A 438 45.15 -13.02 -1.53
CA ALA A 438 46.16 -13.30 -0.51
C ALA A 438 47.27 -14.22 -1.02
N LYS A 439 46.94 -15.25 -1.82
CA LYS A 439 47.95 -16.10 -2.49
C LYS A 439 48.79 -15.32 -3.50
N ALA A 440 48.19 -14.41 -4.27
CA ALA A 440 48.93 -13.56 -5.20
C ALA A 440 49.90 -12.63 -4.45
N LYS A 441 49.42 -11.98 -3.38
CA LYS A 441 50.24 -11.12 -2.51
C LYS A 441 51.37 -11.88 -1.84
N SER A 442 51.11 -13.11 -1.36
CA SER A 442 52.15 -13.98 -0.80
C SER A 442 53.23 -14.33 -1.83
N LYS A 443 52.85 -14.67 -3.07
CA LYS A 443 53.81 -14.94 -4.15
C LYS A 443 54.63 -13.70 -4.53
N GLU A 444 54.01 -12.52 -4.53
CA GLU A 444 54.70 -11.27 -4.79
C GLU A 444 55.74 -10.97 -3.72
N LEU A 445 55.36 -11.06 -2.43
CA LEU A 445 56.27 -10.87 -1.30
C LEU A 445 57.39 -11.92 -1.29
N GLU A 446 57.11 -13.18 -1.62
CA GLU A 446 58.15 -14.21 -1.80
C GLU A 446 59.14 -13.82 -2.90
N SER A 447 58.65 -13.33 -4.04
CA SER A 447 59.51 -12.89 -5.13
C SER A 447 60.36 -11.67 -4.77
N GLN A 448 59.82 -10.73 -3.98
CA GLN A 448 60.55 -9.57 -3.48
C GLN A 448 61.63 -9.98 -2.47
N ALA A 449 61.31 -10.88 -1.53
CA ALA A 449 62.26 -11.41 -0.57
C ALA A 449 63.46 -12.10 -1.25
N VAL A 450 63.20 -12.93 -2.26
CA VAL A 450 64.26 -13.60 -3.04
C VAL A 450 65.12 -12.60 -3.83
N ARG A 451 64.51 -11.55 -4.41
CA ARG A 451 65.25 -10.50 -5.12
C ARG A 451 66.18 -9.73 -4.19
N LEU A 452 65.66 -9.25 -3.05
CA LEU A 452 66.44 -8.52 -2.07
C LEU A 452 67.61 -9.36 -1.52
N HIS A 453 67.35 -10.64 -1.24
CA HIS A 453 68.40 -11.56 -0.80
C HIS A 453 69.51 -11.72 -1.87
N LYS A 454 69.14 -11.85 -3.14
CA LYS A 454 70.10 -12.00 -4.25
C LYS A 454 70.91 -10.74 -4.50
N GLU A 455 70.29 -9.56 -4.47
CA GLU A 455 71.00 -8.27 -4.61
C GLU A 455 71.97 -8.04 -3.46
N ARG A 456 71.58 -8.42 -2.24
CA ARG A 456 72.40 -8.34 -1.03
C ARG A 456 73.62 -9.27 -1.11
N GLU A 457 73.45 -10.53 -1.51
CA GLU A 457 74.57 -11.46 -1.71
C GLU A 457 75.57 -10.97 -2.77
N GLN A 458 75.08 -10.38 -3.86
CA GLN A 458 75.94 -9.83 -4.91
C GLN A 458 76.75 -8.63 -4.40
N ARG A 459 76.15 -7.73 -3.61
CA ARG A 459 76.85 -6.61 -2.97
C ARG A 459 77.96 -7.10 -2.04
N LEU A 460 77.66 -8.07 -1.18
CA LEU A 460 78.65 -8.67 -0.26
C LEU A 460 79.81 -9.33 -1.01
N LYS A 461 79.54 -10.08 -2.08
CA LYS A 461 80.60 -10.68 -2.92
C LYS A 461 81.51 -9.62 -3.54
N SER A 462 80.94 -8.56 -4.12
CA SER A 462 81.76 -7.50 -4.74
C SER A 462 82.70 -6.82 -3.74
N LYS A 463 82.20 -6.49 -2.55
CA LYS A 463 83.00 -5.84 -1.50
C LYS A 463 84.02 -6.80 -0.86
N ALA A 464 83.72 -8.10 -0.77
CA ALA A 464 84.70 -9.11 -0.35
C ALA A 464 85.85 -9.25 -1.37
N ASP A 465 85.55 -9.15 -2.66
CA ASP A 465 86.56 -9.19 -3.72
C ASP A 465 87.43 -7.92 -3.72
N ASP A 466 86.86 -6.75 -3.42
CA ASP A 466 87.61 -5.51 -3.20
C ASP A 466 88.60 -5.65 -2.04
N VAL A 467 88.17 -6.15 -0.88
CA VAL A 467 89.07 -6.40 0.27
C VAL A 467 90.21 -7.35 -0.10
N LYS A 468 89.93 -8.45 -0.82
CA LYS A 468 90.98 -9.36 -1.29
C LYS A 468 91.96 -8.69 -2.25
N LYS A 469 91.47 -7.83 -3.13
CA LYS A 469 92.29 -7.08 -4.09
C LYS A 469 93.23 -6.12 -3.38
N PHE A 470 92.70 -5.28 -2.48
CA PHE A 470 93.51 -4.32 -1.72
C PHE A 470 94.46 -5.01 -0.73
N LYS A 471 94.07 -6.14 -0.12
CA LYS A 471 94.97 -6.93 0.74
C LYS A 471 96.18 -7.50 0.00
N LYS A 472 95.99 -7.94 -1.25
CA LYS A 472 97.11 -8.38 -2.11
C LYS A 472 98.02 -7.21 -2.49
N ALA A 473 97.48 -6.02 -2.70
CA ALA A 473 98.26 -4.81 -2.99
C ALA A 473 99.10 -4.39 -1.77
N ALA A 474 98.49 -4.31 -0.59
CA ALA A 474 99.18 -4.02 0.67
C ALA A 474 100.32 -5.02 0.96
N LYS A 475 100.06 -6.32 0.79
CA LYS A 475 101.09 -7.36 1.01
C LYS A 475 102.26 -7.26 0.02
N LYS A 476 101.99 -6.91 -1.25
CA LYS A 476 103.05 -6.66 -2.24
C LYS A 476 103.92 -5.46 -1.89
N ALA A 477 103.30 -4.38 -1.40
CA ALA A 477 104.04 -3.21 -0.93
C ALA A 477 104.87 -3.53 0.32
N GLU A 478 104.33 -4.34 1.24
CA GLU A 478 105.02 -4.78 2.47
C GLU A 478 106.25 -5.65 2.14
N ASP A 479 106.11 -6.59 1.21
CA ASP A 479 107.21 -7.44 0.75
C ASP A 479 108.30 -6.62 0.03
N ALA A 480 107.93 -5.55 -0.68
CA ALA A 480 108.88 -4.62 -1.32
C ALA A 480 109.67 -3.81 -0.29
N VAL A 481 109.02 -3.28 0.75
CA VAL A 481 109.69 -2.59 1.86
C VAL A 481 110.66 -3.53 2.58
N LYS A 482 110.24 -4.77 2.90
CA LYS A 482 111.12 -5.78 3.52
C LYS A 482 112.32 -6.17 2.64
N GLY A 483 112.15 -6.11 1.32
CA GLY A 483 113.23 -6.33 0.35
C GLY A 483 114.31 -5.26 0.46
N GLU A 484 113.90 -3.99 0.42
CA GLU A 484 114.81 -2.83 0.53
C GLU A 484 115.44 -2.74 1.94
N GLU A 485 114.71 -3.04 3.02
CA GLU A 485 115.27 -3.11 4.38
C GLU A 485 116.40 -4.15 4.50
N LYS A 486 116.21 -5.32 3.88
CA LYS A 486 117.24 -6.37 3.85
C LYS A 486 118.46 -5.93 3.04
N ALA A 487 118.26 -5.28 1.90
CA ALA A 487 119.34 -4.76 1.07
C ALA A 487 120.17 -3.73 1.86
N LEU A 488 119.50 -2.78 2.54
CA LEU A 488 120.13 -1.79 3.41
C LEU A 488 120.95 -2.44 4.53
N LYS A 489 120.41 -3.49 5.16
CA LYS A 489 121.06 -4.21 6.26
C LYS A 489 122.31 -4.96 5.80
N VAL A 490 122.30 -5.52 4.59
CA VAL A 490 123.47 -6.18 3.98
C VAL A 490 124.55 -5.14 3.66
N LEU A 491 124.19 -4.03 3.02
CA LEU A 491 125.11 -2.93 2.70
C LEU A 491 125.80 -2.37 3.96
N ARG A 492 125.05 -2.16 5.05
CA ARG A 492 125.61 -1.73 6.35
C ARG A 492 126.58 -2.76 6.96
N LEU A 493 126.24 -4.05 6.90
CA LEU A 493 127.11 -5.14 7.39
C LEU A 493 128.41 -5.25 6.58
N GLU A 494 128.34 -5.03 5.27
CA GLU A 494 129.54 -5.04 4.43
C GLU A 494 130.42 -3.81 4.64
N MET A 495 129.82 -2.64 4.90
CA MET A 495 130.57 -1.43 5.29
C MET A 495 131.29 -1.65 6.63
N GLN A 496 130.63 -2.29 7.59
CA GLN A 496 131.23 -2.64 8.88
C GLN A 496 132.42 -3.60 8.72
N LYS A 497 132.29 -4.63 7.87
CA LYS A 497 133.40 -5.56 7.58
C LYS A 497 134.59 -4.87 6.93
N ALA A 498 134.35 -3.98 5.96
CA ALA A 498 135.42 -3.21 5.32
C ALA A 498 136.14 -2.31 6.34
N SER A 499 135.41 -1.72 7.28
CA SER A 499 135.98 -0.93 8.38
C SER A 499 136.84 -1.77 9.34
N ASP A 500 136.37 -2.96 9.71
CA ASP A 500 137.12 -3.88 10.59
C ASP A 500 138.41 -4.39 9.92
N GLU A 501 138.38 -4.59 8.61
CA GLU A 501 139.54 -5.05 7.83
C GLU A 501 140.63 -3.98 7.75
N VAL A 502 140.24 -2.71 7.52
CA VAL A 502 141.14 -1.55 7.62
C VAL A 502 141.80 -1.49 9.01
N GLY A 503 141.01 -1.64 10.08
CA GLY A 503 141.52 -1.65 11.45
C GLY A 503 142.51 -2.80 11.75
N ARG A 504 142.30 -3.99 11.20
CA ARG A 504 143.25 -5.12 11.34
C ARG A 504 144.57 -4.88 10.61
N SER A 505 144.53 -4.30 9.42
CA SER A 505 145.75 -3.96 8.68
C SER A 505 146.58 -2.87 9.39
N GLU A 506 145.94 -1.90 10.03
CA GLU A 506 146.64 -0.88 10.84
C GLU A 506 147.30 -1.50 12.08
N ALA A 507 146.64 -2.45 12.75
CA ALA A 507 147.22 -3.18 13.90
C ALA A 507 148.39 -4.11 13.52
N ALA A 508 148.36 -4.70 12.32
CA ALA A 508 149.46 -5.53 11.79
C ALA A 508 150.70 -4.70 11.43
N VAL A 509 150.51 -3.47 10.93
CA VAL A 509 151.62 -2.52 10.68
C VAL A 509 152.27 -2.12 12.00
N ALA A 510 151.49 -1.79 13.03
CA ALA A 510 152.01 -1.41 14.35
C ALA A 510 152.82 -2.54 15.03
N THR A 511 152.45 -3.81 14.83
CA THR A 511 153.18 -4.95 15.39
C THR A 511 154.48 -5.25 14.64
N MET A 512 154.51 -5.10 13.31
CA MET A 512 155.75 -5.20 12.55
C MET A 512 156.74 -4.08 12.88
N GLU A 513 156.27 -2.86 13.15
CA GLU A 513 157.13 -1.75 13.60
C GLU A 513 157.76 -2.05 14.97
N ALA A 514 157.00 -2.61 15.91
CA ALA A 514 157.51 -3.02 17.21
C ALA A 514 158.56 -4.16 17.12
N ASP A 515 158.37 -5.11 16.19
CA ASP A 515 159.34 -6.19 15.96
C ASP A 515 160.65 -5.70 15.31
N ILE A 516 160.58 -4.68 14.44
CA ILE A 516 161.76 -4.03 13.86
C ILE A 516 162.56 -3.29 14.94
N GLU A 517 161.88 -2.65 15.90
CA GLU A 517 162.53 -1.98 17.04
C GLU A 517 163.28 -2.98 17.93
N ARG A 518 162.68 -4.15 18.19
CA ARG A 518 163.29 -5.23 18.99
C ARG A 518 164.53 -5.86 18.31
N LEU A 519 164.45 -6.13 17.01
CA LEU A 519 165.60 -6.67 16.26
C LEU A 519 166.76 -5.66 16.16
N ARG A 520 166.46 -4.36 16.17
CA ARG A 520 167.49 -3.31 16.24
C ARG A 520 168.18 -3.25 17.62
N SER A 521 167.50 -3.57 18.71
CA SER A 521 168.14 -3.64 20.03
C SER A 521 169.01 -4.89 20.17
N GLU A 522 168.58 -6.04 19.66
CA GLU A 522 169.36 -7.30 19.66
C GLU A 522 170.61 -7.22 18.76
N SER A 523 170.56 -6.45 17.67
CA SER A 523 171.74 -6.20 16.83
C SER A 523 172.78 -5.32 17.54
N LYS A 524 172.37 -4.41 18.43
CA LYS A 524 173.28 -3.58 19.24
C LYS A 524 173.96 -4.40 20.34
N GLU A 525 173.25 -5.32 20.99
CA GLU A 525 173.84 -6.24 21.97
C GLU A 525 174.94 -7.12 21.36
N ASN A 526 174.81 -7.53 20.10
CA ASN A 526 175.84 -8.32 19.40
C ASN A 526 177.06 -7.50 18.91
N GLU A 527 176.88 -6.20 18.61
CA GLU A 527 178.00 -5.31 18.23
C GLU A 527 178.85 -4.91 19.44
N ASP A 528 178.24 -4.71 20.62
CA ASP A 528 178.98 -4.36 21.84
C ASP A 528 179.76 -5.55 22.43
N GLU A 529 179.26 -6.80 22.30
CA GLU A 529 180.02 -8.01 22.71
C GLU A 529 181.23 -8.33 21.81
N THR A 530 181.22 -7.89 20.54
CA THR A 530 182.33 -8.11 19.60
C THR A 530 183.39 -7.01 19.64
N GLY A 531 183.07 -5.83 20.20
CA GLY A 531 184.02 -4.73 20.42
C GLY A 531 185.00 -4.94 21.58
N ALA A 532 184.56 -5.48 22.72
CA ALA A 532 185.41 -5.55 23.92
C ALA A 532 186.45 -6.69 23.88
N LYS A 533 186.23 -7.76 23.10
CA LYS A 533 187.22 -8.84 22.91
C LYS A 533 188.43 -8.45 22.02
N LYS A 534 188.49 -7.21 21.50
CA LYS A 534 189.56 -6.74 20.60
C LYS A 534 190.58 -5.76 21.21
N ALA A 535 190.43 -5.31 22.46
CA ALA A 535 191.41 -4.45 23.14
C ALA A 535 192.26 -5.18 24.20
N GLU A 536 192.31 -6.51 24.15
CA GLU A 536 193.19 -7.39 24.96
C GLU A 536 194.47 -7.80 24.20
N ARG A 537 194.82 -7.12 23.10
CA ARG A 537 196.10 -7.26 22.38
C ARG A 537 196.55 -5.90 21.82
N GLY A 538 197.40 -5.22 22.59
CA GLY A 538 198.11 -3.98 22.24
C GLY A 538 198.87 -3.45 23.43
#